data_AF-A0A484M8D3-F1
#
_entry.id   AF-A0A484M8D3-F1
#
_cell.length_a   1.000
_cell.length_b   1.000
_cell.length_c   1.000
_cell.angle_alpha   90.00
_cell.angle_beta   90.00
_cell.angle_gamma   90.00
#
_symmetry.space_group_name_H-M   'P 1'
#
loop_
_entity.id
_entity.type
_entity.pdbx_description
1 polymer ?
#
loop_
_entity_poly.entity_id
_entity_poly.type
_entity_poly.pdbx_seq_one_letter_code
_entity_poly.pdbx_strand_id
1 'polypeptide(L)'
;MEFHEGMDLDLGSSGIDGVDSESLGMNGMSGYPSKKLKTGEEQVNFDKMPLLSCICKMDYLLRTFGEKVKFDQETVSGKYILFYCFFYQLPPVDVKQMYSPMDLFKLCADLYSVRDNFEMVFVPKPGVEDKCDLCLKAFFSFVPTYSLVVPAKESHRRNFMCDCLGLVYPGTFKCVLVNVKKGILVHGGFDSMLHLIGHLQKLKKESSFDCLRSYERILKTLWPVIPKEQNNPFPPLQACPIAYKLMGLKLEYGDHINEMVSESKKLSPIKIGQSFDAISFLSGKDDMNYLFRNDGKTGRVEIGKQTFSGKYILVCCFHLPVFRQEFNARRAQALATACSELYSSRSDFEMVVVAKMNQLANHEVFFDHFMSGFPPSCLVVPFQHSEHRDFICKYLDLEHLNVMI
;
A
#
# COMPACT_ATOMS: atom_id res chain seq x y z
N MET A 1 -56.71 -21.58 34.87
CA MET A 1 -56.95 -21.87 33.45
C MET A 1 -55.99 -22.99 33.09
N GLU A 2 -56.37 -24.23 33.44
CA GLU A 2 -57.09 -25.19 32.58
C GLU A 2 -56.16 -25.76 31.49
N PHE A 3 -55.58 -26.94 31.73
CA PHE A 3 -55.97 -28.29 31.22
C PHE A 3 -55.68 -28.44 29.71
N HIS A 4 -54.68 -29.21 29.24
CA HIS A 4 -54.46 -30.69 29.19
C HIS A 4 -54.84 -31.31 27.83
N GLU A 5 -54.24 -32.49 27.57
CA GLU A 5 -54.43 -33.46 26.45
C GLU A 5 -53.61 -33.16 25.17
N GLY A 6 -52.73 -34.01 24.65
CA GLY A 6 -52.49 -35.45 24.86
C GLY A 6 -53.10 -36.26 23.72
N MET A 7 -52.28 -36.71 22.77
CA MET A 7 -52.60 -37.85 21.90
C MET A 7 -51.32 -38.43 21.28
N ASP A 8 -50.99 -39.64 21.73
CA ASP A 8 -50.07 -40.61 21.15
C ASP A 8 -50.75 -41.43 20.03
N LEU A 9 -49.92 -42.26 19.36
CA LEU A 9 -50.19 -43.35 18.39
C LEU A 9 -49.97 -42.92 16.92
N ASP A 10 -49.26 -43.65 16.05
CA ASP A 10 -48.86 -45.06 16.10
C ASP A 10 -47.70 -45.36 15.14
N LEU A 11 -46.93 -46.41 15.46
CA LEU A 11 -45.89 -47.00 14.61
C LEU A 11 -46.54 -47.94 13.57
N GLY A 12 -46.28 -47.71 12.29
CA GLY A 12 -46.72 -48.57 11.19
C GLY A 12 -45.59 -48.85 10.20
N SER A 13 -44.92 -49.98 10.37
CA SER A 13 -44.00 -50.58 9.39
C SER A 13 -44.78 -51.18 8.22
N SER A 14 -44.32 -50.94 6.98
CA SER A 14 -44.46 -51.92 5.89
C SER A 14 -43.38 -51.65 4.84
N GLY A 15 -42.50 -52.62 4.64
CA GLY A 15 -41.55 -52.65 3.53
C GLY A 15 -42.17 -53.31 2.31
N ILE A 16 -41.71 -52.94 1.11
CA ILE A 16 -41.82 -53.75 -0.10
C ILE A 16 -40.64 -53.43 -1.04
N ASP A 17 -39.76 -54.43 -1.15
CA ASP A 17 -38.98 -54.97 -2.28
C ASP A 17 -38.40 -54.11 -3.42
N GLY A 18 -37.21 -54.57 -3.82
CA GLY A 18 -36.32 -53.98 -4.80
C GLY A 18 -36.78 -54.08 -6.24
N VAL A 19 -36.16 -53.25 -7.07
CA VAL A 19 -35.99 -53.51 -8.51
C VAL A 19 -34.59 -53.07 -8.92
N ASP A 20 -33.99 -53.95 -9.70
CA ASP A 20 -32.62 -54.01 -10.15
C ASP A 20 -32.09 -52.77 -10.88
N SER A 21 -30.80 -52.54 -10.66
CA SER A 21 -29.97 -51.62 -11.43
C SER A 21 -29.41 -52.37 -12.64
N GLU A 22 -30.07 -52.28 -13.79
CA GLU A 22 -29.46 -52.64 -15.08
C GLU A 22 -28.88 -51.41 -15.79
N SER A 23 -27.62 -51.60 -16.17
CA SER A 23 -26.78 -50.71 -16.95
C SER A 23 -27.21 -50.59 -18.41
N LEU A 24 -27.26 -49.37 -18.94
CA LEU A 24 -26.95 -49.11 -20.36
C LEU A 24 -26.15 -47.80 -20.45
N GLY A 25 -24.89 -47.94 -20.85
CA GLY A 25 -23.92 -46.86 -20.88
C GLY A 25 -24.02 -45.95 -22.11
N MET A 26 -23.35 -44.81 -22.01
CA MET A 26 -22.65 -44.22 -23.15
C MET A 26 -21.30 -43.66 -22.69
N ASN A 27 -20.26 -44.12 -23.40
CA ASN A 27 -18.87 -43.68 -23.32
C ASN A 27 -18.71 -42.21 -23.71
N GLY A 28 -17.78 -41.51 -23.06
CA GLY A 28 -17.40 -40.15 -23.46
C GLY A 28 -16.23 -39.57 -22.67
N MET A 29 -15.02 -40.07 -22.93
CA MET A 29 -13.71 -39.40 -22.70
C MET A 29 -13.38 -38.92 -21.27
N SER A 30 -13.02 -39.86 -20.39
CA SER A 30 -12.21 -39.55 -19.19
C SER A 30 -10.71 -39.71 -19.50
N GLY A 31 -10.14 -38.69 -20.15
CA GLY A 31 -8.72 -38.60 -20.47
C GLY A 31 -7.96 -37.62 -19.59
N TYR A 32 -8.08 -37.69 -18.26
CA TYR A 32 -7.14 -37.00 -17.36
C TYR A 32 -6.51 -38.01 -16.41
N PRO A 33 -5.19 -38.24 -16.49
CA PRO A 33 -4.52 -39.05 -15.50
C PRO A 33 -4.56 -38.31 -14.16
N SER A 34 -5.17 -38.94 -13.16
CA SER A 34 -5.03 -38.58 -11.75
C SER A 34 -3.54 -38.64 -11.39
N LYS A 35 -2.84 -37.52 -11.56
CA LYS A 35 -1.47 -37.36 -11.08
C LYS A 35 -1.57 -37.09 -9.59
N LYS A 36 -1.01 -37.99 -8.79
CA LYS A 36 -0.57 -37.69 -7.42
C LYS A 36 0.17 -36.34 -7.45
N LEU A 37 -0.37 -35.33 -6.75
CA LEU A 37 0.29 -34.04 -6.56
C LEU A 37 1.69 -34.32 -6.00
N LYS A 38 2.73 -34.04 -6.79
CA LYS A 38 4.09 -34.01 -6.27
C LYS A 38 4.20 -32.75 -5.43
N THR A 39 4.50 -32.93 -4.15
CA THR A 39 4.68 -31.86 -3.18
C THR A 39 5.90 -31.03 -3.55
N GLY A 40 5.70 -29.72 -3.67
CA GLY A 40 6.76 -28.74 -3.45
C GLY A 40 6.81 -27.65 -4.51
N GLU A 41 7.51 -27.95 -5.60
CA GLU A 41 7.83 -26.99 -6.66
C GLU A 41 7.71 -27.71 -8.01
N GLU A 42 6.89 -27.16 -8.91
CA GLU A 42 6.81 -27.66 -10.29
C GLU A 42 7.50 -26.67 -11.25
N GLN A 43 8.29 -27.20 -12.18
CA GLN A 43 8.88 -26.40 -13.25
C GLN A 43 7.95 -26.40 -14.47
N VAL A 44 7.50 -25.22 -14.89
CA VAL A 44 6.48 -25.04 -15.93
C VAL A 44 6.95 -23.99 -16.94
N ASN A 45 6.70 -24.24 -18.23
CA ASN A 45 6.96 -23.26 -19.28
C ASN A 45 5.88 -22.17 -19.26
N PHE A 46 6.31 -20.90 -19.34
CA PHE A 46 5.45 -19.71 -19.41
C PHE A 46 4.30 -19.85 -20.42
N ASP A 47 4.59 -20.28 -21.64
CA ASP A 47 3.60 -20.40 -22.73
C ASP A 47 2.54 -21.48 -22.46
N LYS A 48 2.82 -22.37 -21.52
CA LYS A 48 1.94 -23.47 -21.12
C LYS A 48 1.20 -23.18 -19.82
N MET A 49 1.36 -21.99 -19.23
CA MET A 49 0.73 -21.66 -17.96
C MET A 49 -0.63 -20.95 -18.18
N PRO A 50 -1.77 -21.62 -17.94
CA PRO A 50 -3.06 -21.09 -18.35
C PRO A 50 -3.45 -19.81 -17.60
N LEU A 51 -3.08 -19.68 -16.32
CA LEU A 51 -3.34 -18.50 -15.51
C LEU A 51 -2.65 -17.24 -16.08
N LEU A 52 -1.38 -17.35 -16.48
CA LEU A 52 -0.64 -16.22 -17.06
C LEU A 52 -1.16 -15.85 -18.45
N SER A 53 -1.42 -16.86 -19.30
CA SER A 53 -2.01 -16.63 -20.62
C SER A 53 -3.38 -15.95 -20.52
N CYS A 54 -4.19 -16.31 -19.51
CA CYS A 54 -5.50 -15.72 -19.31
C CYS A 54 -5.46 -14.24 -18.92
N ILE A 55 -4.60 -13.86 -17.97
CA ILE A 55 -4.51 -12.46 -17.52
C ILE A 55 -3.81 -11.56 -18.53
N CYS A 56 -2.79 -12.05 -19.26
CA CYS A 56 -2.08 -11.24 -20.25
C CYS A 56 -2.95 -10.86 -21.46
N LYS A 57 -4.08 -11.55 -21.65
CA LYS A 57 -5.08 -11.27 -22.69
C LYS A 57 -6.17 -10.30 -22.21
N MET A 58 -6.14 -9.86 -20.95
CA MET A 58 -7.07 -8.86 -20.42
C MET A 58 -6.50 -7.46 -20.65
N ASP A 59 -7.36 -6.48 -20.90
CA ASP A 59 -6.92 -5.08 -21.06
C ASP A 59 -6.27 -4.53 -19.78
N TYR A 60 -6.83 -4.90 -18.62
CA TYR A 60 -6.39 -4.43 -17.32
C TYR A 60 -6.86 -5.37 -16.20
N LEU A 61 -6.15 -5.32 -15.08
CA LEU A 61 -6.63 -5.73 -13.76
C LEU A 61 -7.01 -4.50 -12.94
N LEU A 62 -7.78 -4.69 -11.87
CA LEU A 62 -8.20 -3.61 -10.97
C LEU A 62 -7.50 -3.72 -9.62
N ARG A 63 -6.96 -2.63 -9.06
CA ARG A 63 -6.76 -2.60 -7.60
C ARG A 63 -8.12 -2.52 -6.91
N THR A 64 -8.21 -2.90 -5.63
CA THR A 64 -9.49 -2.86 -4.89
C THR A 64 -10.09 -1.46 -4.77
N PHE A 65 -9.25 -0.43 -4.85
CA PHE A 65 -9.66 0.98 -4.86
C PHE A 65 -10.00 1.52 -6.25
N GLY A 66 -9.99 0.67 -7.28
CA GLY A 66 -10.51 0.97 -8.62
C GLY A 66 -9.46 1.37 -9.67
N GLU A 67 -8.18 1.47 -9.30
CA GLU A 67 -7.11 1.74 -10.27
C GLU A 67 -7.02 0.63 -11.32
N LYS A 68 -7.00 1.00 -12.60
CA LYS A 68 -6.74 0.08 -13.71
C LYS A 68 -5.24 -0.08 -13.90
N VAL A 69 -4.76 -1.32 -13.84
CA VAL A 69 -3.35 -1.67 -14.01
C VAL A 69 -3.21 -2.54 -15.25
N LYS A 70 -2.42 -2.07 -16.22
CA LYS A 70 -2.05 -2.88 -17.39
C LYS A 70 -1.19 -4.07 -16.91
N PHE A 71 -1.53 -5.26 -17.36
CA PHE A 71 -0.90 -6.50 -16.89
C PHE A 71 -0.69 -7.45 -18.08
N ASP A 72 0.36 -7.19 -18.85
CA ASP A 72 0.74 -7.92 -20.06
C ASP A 72 2.03 -8.76 -19.87
N GLN A 73 2.41 -9.50 -20.92
CA GLN A 73 3.58 -10.39 -20.90
C GLN A 73 4.88 -9.67 -20.50
N GLU A 74 5.08 -8.45 -20.99
CA GLU A 74 6.26 -7.65 -20.68
C GLU A 74 6.30 -7.32 -19.18
N THR A 75 5.17 -6.83 -18.64
CA THR A 75 5.06 -6.42 -17.24
C THR A 75 5.13 -7.58 -16.24
N VAL A 76 4.89 -8.84 -16.65
CA VAL A 76 4.92 -10.02 -15.75
C VAL A 76 6.20 -10.83 -15.81
N SER A 77 6.97 -10.74 -16.91
CA SER A 77 8.11 -11.62 -17.22
C SER A 77 9.18 -11.76 -16.11
N GLY A 78 9.32 -10.76 -15.24
CA GLY A 78 10.26 -10.74 -14.11
C GLY A 78 9.64 -10.92 -12.72
N LYS A 79 8.34 -11.20 -12.63
CA LYS A 79 7.59 -11.13 -11.37
C LYS A 79 7.39 -12.48 -10.67
N TYR A 80 7.19 -12.39 -9.36
CA TYR A 80 6.50 -13.39 -8.56
C TYR A 80 5.03 -12.99 -8.47
N ILE A 81 4.12 -13.88 -8.85
CA ILE A 81 2.69 -13.62 -8.84
C ILE A 81 2.01 -14.66 -7.95
N LEU A 82 1.35 -14.20 -6.90
CA LEU A 82 0.48 -15.04 -6.08
C LEU A 82 -0.95 -14.93 -6.58
N PHE A 83 -1.43 -15.96 -7.28
CA PHE A 83 -2.85 -16.10 -7.58
C PHE A 83 -3.56 -16.66 -6.38
N TYR A 84 -4.72 -16.11 -6.04
CA TYR A 84 -5.56 -16.66 -4.99
C TYR A 84 -7.03 -16.42 -5.26
N CYS A 85 -7.86 -17.28 -4.70
CA CYS A 85 -9.29 -17.30 -4.96
C CYS A 85 -10.05 -17.73 -3.70
N PHE A 86 -11.23 -17.15 -3.52
CA PHE A 86 -12.22 -17.53 -2.53
C PHE A 86 -13.55 -17.82 -3.23
N PHE A 87 -14.18 -18.94 -2.87
CA PHE A 87 -15.57 -19.16 -3.22
C PHE A 87 -16.46 -18.47 -2.19
N TYR A 88 -17.12 -17.38 -2.59
CA TYR A 88 -18.06 -16.65 -1.73
C TYR A 88 -19.50 -16.88 -2.18
N GLN A 89 -20.35 -17.26 -1.23
CA GLN A 89 -21.78 -17.42 -1.42
C GLN A 89 -22.49 -16.43 -0.49
N LEU A 90 -23.44 -15.65 -1.03
CA LEU A 90 -24.24 -14.72 -0.24
C LEU A 90 -25.09 -15.51 0.79
N PRO A 91 -25.33 -14.96 2.00
CA PRO A 91 -26.11 -15.61 3.06
C PRO A 91 -27.49 -16.12 2.59
N PRO A 92 -28.07 -17.16 3.22
CA PRO A 92 -28.17 -17.32 4.68
C PRO A 92 -27.15 -18.28 5.30
N VAL A 93 -26.21 -18.80 4.52
CA VAL A 93 -25.17 -19.67 5.05
C VAL A 93 -24.28 -18.85 5.98
N ASP A 94 -24.45 -19.07 7.29
CA ASP A 94 -23.62 -18.54 8.37
C ASP A 94 -22.24 -19.19 8.26
N VAL A 95 -21.46 -18.84 7.23
CA VAL A 95 -20.07 -19.27 7.07
C VAL A 95 -19.22 -18.47 8.06
N LYS A 96 -19.48 -18.68 9.35
CA LYS A 96 -18.73 -18.17 10.51
C LYS A 96 -17.28 -18.64 10.55
N GLN A 97 -16.85 -19.43 9.56
CA GLN A 97 -15.50 -19.96 9.44
C GLN A 97 -14.96 -19.83 8.01
N MET A 98 -15.16 -18.69 7.34
CA MET A 98 -14.19 -18.31 6.32
C MET A 98 -12.86 -18.11 7.04
N TYR A 99 -12.00 -19.13 7.01
CA TYR A 99 -10.59 -19.01 7.36
C TYR A 99 -9.96 -18.02 6.38
N SER A 100 -10.14 -16.73 6.62
CA SER A 100 -9.34 -15.71 5.95
C SER A 100 -7.89 -16.01 6.30
N PRO A 101 -7.00 -16.22 5.31
CA PRO A 101 -5.62 -16.59 5.55
C PRO A 101 -4.84 -15.32 5.94
N MET A 102 -5.24 -14.71 7.06
CA MET A 102 -4.72 -13.42 7.55
C MET A 102 -3.21 -13.48 7.76
N ASP A 103 -2.69 -14.60 8.24
CA ASP A 103 -1.24 -14.81 8.38
C ASP A 103 -0.51 -14.83 7.03
N LEU A 104 -1.12 -15.43 6.01
CA LEU A 104 -0.59 -15.39 4.64
C LEU A 104 -0.60 -13.96 4.10
N PHE A 105 -1.70 -13.22 4.29
CA PHE A 105 -1.80 -11.83 3.83
C PHE A 105 -0.84 -10.90 4.55
N LYS A 106 -0.60 -11.12 5.86
CA LYS A 106 0.43 -10.40 6.60
C LYS A 106 1.83 -10.70 6.06
N LEU A 107 2.14 -11.96 5.80
CA LEU A 107 3.41 -12.35 5.19
C LEU A 107 3.57 -11.77 3.77
N CYS A 108 2.50 -11.74 2.99
CA CYS A 108 2.50 -11.15 1.65
C CYS A 108 2.64 -9.62 1.69
N ALA A 109 2.08 -8.93 2.69
CA ALA A 109 2.26 -7.49 2.89
C ALA A 109 3.72 -7.16 3.20
N ASP A 110 4.36 -7.97 4.06
CA ASP A 110 5.79 -7.87 4.34
C ASP A 110 6.62 -8.09 3.08
N LEU A 111 6.29 -9.12 2.29
CA LEU A 111 6.99 -9.44 1.04
C LEU A 111 6.81 -8.33 0.00
N TYR A 112 5.60 -7.81 -0.16
CA TYR A 112 5.28 -6.69 -1.05
C TYR A 112 6.08 -5.44 -0.69
N SER A 113 6.34 -5.23 0.61
CA SER A 113 7.14 -4.11 1.09
C SER A 113 8.61 -4.22 0.70
N VAL A 114 9.16 -5.43 0.61
CA VAL A 114 10.59 -5.66 0.34
C VAL A 114 10.89 -6.09 -1.11
N ARG A 115 9.87 -6.40 -1.91
CA ARG A 115 10.00 -6.83 -3.31
C ARG A 115 9.08 -6.04 -4.25
N ASP A 116 9.69 -5.31 -5.15
CA ASP A 116 9.06 -4.61 -6.30
C ASP A 116 8.56 -5.57 -7.38
N ASN A 117 9.12 -6.77 -7.44
CA ASN A 117 8.72 -7.78 -8.40
C ASN A 117 7.66 -8.77 -7.88
N PHE A 118 7.05 -8.53 -6.71
CA PHE A 118 5.97 -9.37 -6.17
C PHE A 118 4.60 -8.71 -6.39
N GLU A 119 3.63 -9.45 -6.91
CA GLU A 119 2.24 -9.03 -7.08
C GLU A 119 1.28 -10.12 -6.60
N MET A 120 0.11 -9.68 -6.12
CA MET A 120 -0.99 -10.57 -5.73
C MET A 120 -2.15 -10.37 -6.69
N VAL A 121 -2.73 -11.47 -7.18
CA VAL A 121 -3.87 -11.47 -8.10
C VAL A 121 -5.01 -12.27 -7.47
N PHE A 122 -6.06 -11.55 -7.09
CA PHE A 122 -7.32 -12.10 -6.64
C PHE A 122 -8.21 -12.46 -7.83
N VAL A 123 -8.64 -13.72 -7.87
CA VAL A 123 -9.65 -14.20 -8.80
C VAL A 123 -10.95 -14.37 -8.01
N PRO A 124 -11.97 -13.51 -8.20
CA PRO A 124 -13.22 -13.64 -7.47
C PRO A 124 -14.08 -14.79 -8.04
N LYS A 125 -14.55 -15.68 -7.16
CA LYS A 125 -15.53 -16.72 -7.50
C LYS A 125 -16.84 -16.46 -6.74
N PRO A 126 -17.82 -15.81 -7.38
CA PRO A 126 -19.13 -15.65 -6.78
C PRO A 126 -19.91 -16.98 -6.87
N GLY A 127 -20.76 -17.25 -5.88
CA GLY A 127 -21.71 -18.37 -5.95
C GLY A 127 -22.83 -18.15 -6.98
N VAL A 128 -23.09 -16.89 -7.36
CA VAL A 128 -24.03 -16.50 -8.41
C VAL A 128 -23.37 -15.44 -9.28
N GLU A 129 -23.16 -15.75 -10.56
CA GLU A 129 -22.37 -14.91 -11.47
C GLU A 129 -22.98 -13.51 -11.67
N ASP A 130 -24.30 -13.43 -11.80
CA ASP A 130 -25.03 -12.16 -11.97
C ASP A 130 -24.95 -11.23 -10.74
N LYS A 131 -24.44 -11.74 -9.61
CA LYS A 131 -24.21 -10.97 -8.38
C LYS A 131 -22.73 -10.71 -8.13
N CYS A 132 -21.86 -10.92 -9.12
CA CYS A 132 -20.40 -10.76 -8.95
C CYS A 132 -20.02 -9.37 -8.42
N ASP A 133 -20.59 -8.29 -8.96
CA ASP A 133 -20.29 -6.93 -8.50
C ASP A 133 -20.69 -6.68 -7.04
N LEU A 134 -21.80 -7.27 -6.60
CA LEU A 134 -22.23 -7.21 -5.20
C LEU A 134 -21.27 -8.01 -4.30
N CYS A 135 -20.87 -9.20 -4.75
CA CYS A 135 -19.88 -10.04 -4.06
C CYS A 135 -18.52 -9.34 -3.99
N LEU A 136 -18.09 -8.63 -5.04
CA LEU A 136 -16.84 -7.86 -5.06
C LEU A 136 -16.79 -6.80 -3.96
N LYS A 137 -17.90 -6.10 -3.72
CA LYS A 137 -17.99 -5.14 -2.61
C LYS A 137 -17.78 -5.83 -1.25
N ALA A 138 -18.34 -7.03 -1.07
CA ALA A 138 -18.09 -7.82 0.14
C ALA A 138 -16.62 -8.28 0.22
N PHE A 139 -16.04 -8.76 -0.89
CA PHE A 139 -14.64 -9.18 -0.97
C PHE A 139 -13.66 -8.06 -0.59
N PHE A 140 -13.92 -6.81 -0.99
CA PHE A 140 -13.03 -5.69 -0.69
C PHE A 140 -12.88 -5.38 0.80
N SER A 141 -13.73 -5.93 1.67
CA SER A 141 -13.57 -5.81 3.12
C SER A 141 -12.45 -6.69 3.71
N PHE A 142 -12.01 -7.74 3.00
CA PHE A 142 -10.99 -8.68 3.49
C PHE A 142 -9.86 -8.98 2.49
N VAL A 143 -10.05 -8.65 1.21
CA VAL A 143 -9.01 -8.73 0.18
C VAL A 143 -7.98 -7.63 0.44
N PRO A 144 -6.67 -7.95 0.51
CA PRO A 144 -5.64 -6.94 0.64
C PRO A 144 -5.75 -5.90 -0.48
N THR A 145 -5.78 -4.65 -0.07
CA THR A 145 -6.03 -3.47 -0.92
C THR A 145 -5.01 -3.24 -2.03
N TYR A 146 -3.78 -3.72 -1.83
CA TYR A 146 -2.73 -3.75 -2.83
C TYR A 146 -2.84 -4.95 -3.79
N SER A 147 -3.85 -5.81 -3.68
CA SER A 147 -4.06 -6.89 -4.65
C SER A 147 -4.63 -6.37 -5.95
N LEU A 148 -4.21 -6.99 -7.05
CA LEU A 148 -4.89 -6.88 -8.34
C LEU A 148 -6.10 -7.83 -8.33
N VAL A 149 -7.19 -7.44 -8.96
CA VAL A 149 -8.47 -8.13 -8.97
C VAL A 149 -8.87 -8.34 -10.42
N VAL A 150 -9.23 -9.58 -10.76
CA VAL A 150 -9.78 -9.87 -12.09
C VAL A 150 -11.17 -9.22 -12.21
N PRO A 151 -11.40 -8.33 -13.20
CA PRO A 151 -12.65 -7.57 -13.31
C PRO A 151 -13.89 -8.44 -13.47
N ALA A 152 -15.04 -8.00 -12.95
CA ALA A 152 -16.34 -8.71 -13.06
C ALA A 152 -16.82 -8.97 -14.50
N LYS A 153 -16.43 -8.12 -15.46
CA LYS A 153 -16.71 -8.33 -16.89
C LYS A 153 -16.01 -9.56 -17.49
N GLU A 154 -14.93 -10.04 -16.88
CA GLU A 154 -14.13 -11.17 -17.39
C GLU A 154 -14.64 -12.55 -16.89
N SER A 155 -15.96 -12.77 -16.87
CA SER A 155 -16.60 -13.94 -16.25
C SER A 155 -16.03 -15.28 -16.74
N HIS A 156 -15.94 -15.45 -18.06
CA HIS A 156 -15.38 -16.65 -18.68
C HIS A 156 -13.93 -16.91 -18.24
N ARG A 157 -13.09 -15.88 -18.18
CA ARG A 157 -11.69 -16.01 -17.76
C ARG A 157 -11.57 -16.31 -16.28
N ARG A 158 -12.37 -15.65 -15.43
CA ARG A 158 -12.40 -15.93 -13.99
C ARG A 158 -12.74 -17.38 -13.72
N ASN A 159 -13.82 -17.88 -14.32
CA ASN A 159 -14.25 -19.26 -14.13
C ASN A 159 -13.16 -20.24 -14.55
N PHE A 160 -12.57 -20.05 -15.74
CA PHE A 160 -11.44 -20.86 -16.18
C PHE A 160 -10.24 -20.80 -15.22
N MET A 161 -9.90 -19.62 -14.69
CA MET A 161 -8.82 -19.47 -13.71
C MET A 161 -9.14 -20.17 -12.39
N CYS A 162 -10.38 -20.10 -11.91
CA CYS A 162 -10.83 -20.82 -10.72
C CYS A 162 -10.75 -22.34 -10.92
N ASP A 163 -11.12 -22.84 -12.10
CA ASP A 163 -11.00 -24.26 -12.45
C ASP A 163 -9.53 -24.70 -12.46
N CYS A 164 -8.63 -23.88 -13.03
CA CYS A 164 -7.19 -24.12 -12.99
C CYS A 164 -6.62 -24.14 -11.55
N LEU A 165 -7.20 -23.37 -10.64
CA LEU A 165 -6.83 -23.35 -9.22
C LEU A 165 -7.45 -24.52 -8.42
N GLY A 166 -8.32 -25.31 -9.05
CA GLY A 166 -9.02 -26.43 -8.41
C GLY A 166 -9.98 -25.98 -7.31
N LEU A 167 -10.67 -24.85 -7.50
CA LEU A 167 -11.63 -24.33 -6.54
C LEU A 167 -13.01 -24.96 -6.77
N VAL A 168 -13.37 -25.96 -5.97
CA VAL A 168 -14.55 -26.82 -6.21
C VAL A 168 -15.74 -26.51 -5.29
N TYR A 169 -15.50 -26.06 -4.04
CA TYR A 169 -16.57 -25.95 -3.03
C TYR A 169 -16.67 -24.55 -2.39
N PRO A 170 -17.88 -24.10 -1.99
CA PRO A 170 -18.06 -22.90 -1.17
C PRO A 170 -17.21 -22.91 0.10
N GLY A 171 -16.68 -21.73 0.48
CA GLY A 171 -15.85 -21.60 1.68
C GLY A 171 -14.41 -22.11 1.53
N THR A 172 -14.00 -22.61 0.35
CA THR A 172 -12.61 -23.01 0.11
C THR A 172 -11.73 -21.82 -0.28
N PHE A 173 -10.47 -21.89 0.16
CA PHE A 173 -9.38 -21.00 -0.25
C PHE A 173 -8.33 -21.80 -1.02
N LYS A 174 -7.91 -21.27 -2.17
CA LYS A 174 -6.84 -21.83 -2.99
C LYS A 174 -5.92 -20.70 -3.44
N CYS A 175 -4.63 -20.97 -3.45
CA CYS A 175 -3.65 -20.06 -4.00
C CYS A 175 -2.50 -20.80 -4.66
N VAL A 176 -1.79 -20.11 -5.54
CA VAL A 176 -0.63 -20.62 -6.27
C VAL A 176 0.34 -19.46 -6.47
N LEU A 177 1.57 -19.63 -6.00
CA LEU A 177 2.67 -18.71 -6.26
C LEU A 177 3.40 -19.14 -7.53
N VAL A 178 3.70 -18.17 -8.37
CA VAL A 178 4.35 -18.35 -9.66
C VAL A 178 5.58 -17.47 -9.72
N ASN A 179 6.76 -18.06 -9.89
CA ASN A 179 7.95 -17.34 -10.35
C ASN A 179 7.95 -17.36 -11.87
N VAL A 180 7.55 -16.25 -12.49
CA VAL A 180 7.36 -16.18 -13.94
C VAL A 180 8.69 -16.41 -14.67
N LYS A 181 9.77 -15.80 -14.18
CA LYS A 181 11.10 -15.89 -14.81
C LYS A 181 11.69 -17.29 -14.76
N LYS A 182 11.52 -18.00 -13.64
CA LYS A 182 12.09 -19.34 -13.44
C LYS A 182 11.11 -20.46 -13.81
N GLY A 183 9.85 -20.13 -14.08
CA GLY A 183 8.79 -21.11 -14.30
C GLY A 183 8.51 -21.97 -13.07
N ILE A 184 8.68 -21.45 -11.85
CA ILE A 184 8.45 -22.23 -10.61
C ILE A 184 7.03 -22.02 -10.15
N LEU A 185 6.34 -23.12 -9.83
CA LEU A 185 4.98 -23.14 -9.30
C LEU A 185 4.97 -23.72 -7.88
N VAL A 186 4.36 -22.99 -6.94
CA VAL A 186 4.20 -23.44 -5.55
C VAL A 186 2.73 -23.36 -5.17
N HIS A 187 2.09 -24.50 -4.96
CA HIS A 187 0.67 -24.57 -4.61
C HIS A 187 0.45 -24.28 -3.12
N GLY A 188 -0.57 -23.48 -2.81
CA GLY A 188 -1.08 -23.29 -1.45
C GLY A 188 -2.55 -23.72 -1.34
N GLY A 189 -2.77 -24.85 -0.70
CA GLY A 189 -4.06 -25.36 -0.25
C GLY A 189 -3.90 -26.03 1.11
N PHE A 190 -4.91 -26.76 1.57
CA PHE A 190 -4.93 -27.40 2.89
C PHE A 190 -3.63 -28.18 3.21
N ASP A 191 -3.16 -29.03 2.29
CA ASP A 191 -1.97 -29.87 2.52
C ASP A 191 -0.64 -29.20 2.13
N SER A 192 -0.66 -28.08 1.39
CA SER A 192 0.54 -27.47 0.82
C SER A 192 0.82 -26.05 1.33
N MET A 193 -0.03 -25.51 2.20
CA MET A 193 0.09 -24.14 2.72
C MET A 193 1.42 -23.92 3.46
N LEU A 194 1.86 -24.88 4.26
CA LEU A 194 3.12 -24.79 5.01
C LEU A 194 4.32 -24.67 4.07
N HIS A 195 4.29 -25.37 2.94
CA HIS A 195 5.37 -25.29 1.96
C HIS A 195 5.40 -23.93 1.25
N LEU A 196 4.22 -23.41 0.86
CA LEU A 196 4.10 -22.06 0.32
C LEU A 196 4.60 -21.01 1.31
N ILE A 197 4.18 -21.09 2.57
CA ILE A 197 4.62 -20.17 3.64
C ILE A 197 6.14 -20.25 3.79
N GLY A 198 6.72 -21.44 3.83
CA GLY A 198 8.18 -21.63 3.89
C GLY A 198 8.91 -20.98 2.72
N HIS A 199 8.37 -21.12 1.50
CA HIS A 199 8.94 -20.49 0.31
C HIS A 199 8.83 -18.95 0.35
N LEU A 200 7.67 -18.39 0.75
CA LEU A 200 7.47 -16.94 0.91
C LEU A 200 8.39 -16.36 1.99
N GLN A 201 8.57 -17.07 3.11
CA GLN A 201 9.50 -16.67 4.17
C GLN A 201 10.95 -16.67 3.70
N LYS A 202 11.36 -17.68 2.91
CA LYS A 202 12.69 -17.72 2.29
C LYS A 202 12.89 -16.54 1.35
N LEU A 203 11.93 -16.26 0.47
CA LEU A 203 11.98 -15.10 -0.43
C LEU A 203 12.08 -13.79 0.36
N LYS A 204 11.32 -13.64 1.45
CA LYS A 204 11.40 -12.47 2.34
C LYS A 204 12.80 -12.31 2.94
N LYS A 205 13.41 -13.38 3.44
CA LYS A 205 14.76 -13.39 4.02
C LYS A 205 15.85 -13.03 2.99
N GLU A 206 15.66 -13.43 1.74
CA GLU A 206 16.55 -13.12 0.62
C GLU A 206 16.35 -11.68 0.07
N SER A 207 15.40 -10.92 0.62
CA SER A 207 15.03 -9.60 0.12
C SER A 207 15.35 -8.50 1.13
N SER A 208 15.80 -7.36 0.64
CA SER A 208 16.00 -6.15 1.43
C SER A 208 14.99 -5.07 1.04
N PHE A 209 14.52 -4.33 2.05
CA PHE A 209 13.69 -3.15 1.84
C PHE A 209 14.51 -2.06 1.14
N ASP A 210 13.94 -1.48 0.09
CA ASP A 210 14.53 -0.39 -0.68
C ASP A 210 13.41 0.56 -1.08
N CYS A 211 13.40 1.74 -0.45
CA CYS A 211 12.34 2.70 -0.65
C CYS A 211 12.45 3.41 -2.00
N LEU A 212 13.68 3.66 -2.48
CA LEU A 212 13.91 4.30 -3.77
C LEU A 212 13.42 3.41 -4.91
N ARG A 213 13.74 2.11 -4.88
CA ARG A 213 13.18 1.13 -5.83
C ARG A 213 11.65 1.05 -5.77
N SER A 214 11.07 1.31 -4.61
CA SER A 214 9.63 1.24 -4.37
C SER A 214 8.90 2.57 -4.61
N TYR A 215 9.59 3.63 -5.00
CA TYR A 215 9.05 5.00 -5.08
C TYR A 215 7.78 5.07 -5.93
N GLU A 216 7.81 4.50 -7.14
CA GLU A 216 6.66 4.48 -8.06
C GLU A 216 5.40 3.84 -7.45
N ARG A 217 5.55 2.83 -6.58
CA ARG A 217 4.42 2.15 -5.93
C ARG A 217 3.75 3.00 -4.86
N ILE A 218 4.48 3.93 -4.26
CA ILE A 218 3.96 4.82 -3.21
C ILE A 218 3.70 6.23 -3.71
N LEU A 219 4.19 6.63 -4.89
CA LEU A 219 4.01 7.97 -5.44
C LEU A 219 2.55 8.45 -5.39
N LYS A 220 1.59 7.56 -5.66
CA LYS A 220 0.15 7.87 -5.66
C LYS A 220 -0.41 8.12 -4.26
N THR A 221 0.29 7.70 -3.22
CA THR A 221 -0.07 7.94 -1.81
C THR A 221 0.61 9.18 -1.23
N LEU A 222 1.65 9.73 -1.88
CA LEU A 222 2.44 10.88 -1.41
C LEU A 222 1.78 12.23 -1.72
N TRP A 223 1.89 13.19 -0.80
CA TRP A 223 1.56 14.59 -1.05
C TRP A 223 2.81 15.36 -1.54
N PRO A 224 2.69 16.30 -2.50
CA PRO A 224 1.47 16.77 -3.17
C PRO A 224 0.94 15.81 -4.26
N VAL A 225 -0.31 16.03 -4.67
CA VAL A 225 -0.86 15.34 -5.84
C VAL A 225 -0.32 15.98 -7.11
N ILE A 226 0.59 15.31 -7.80
CA ILE A 226 1.02 15.75 -9.13
C ILE A 226 -0.14 15.70 -10.13
N PRO A 227 -0.25 16.65 -11.09
CA PRO A 227 -1.39 16.73 -12.00
C PRO A 227 -1.72 15.42 -12.75
N LYS A 228 -0.69 14.66 -13.12
CA LYS A 228 -0.83 13.36 -13.80
C LYS A 228 -1.62 12.32 -12.99
N GLU A 229 -1.68 12.47 -11.66
CA GLU A 229 -2.30 11.52 -10.74
C GLU A 229 -3.68 11.99 -10.23
N GLN A 230 -4.17 13.17 -10.63
CA GLN A 230 -5.44 13.71 -10.11
C GLN A 230 -6.67 12.90 -10.52
N ASN A 231 -6.61 12.24 -11.68
CA ASN A 231 -7.72 11.43 -12.21
C ASN A 231 -7.71 9.98 -11.70
N ASN A 232 -6.68 9.56 -10.97
CA ASN A 232 -6.58 8.19 -10.48
C ASN A 232 -7.40 8.01 -9.20
N PRO A 233 -8.08 6.85 -9.04
CA PRO A 233 -8.79 6.54 -7.79
C PRO A 233 -7.84 6.56 -6.60
N PHE A 234 -8.30 7.12 -5.47
CA PHE A 234 -7.47 7.33 -4.31
C PHE A 234 -7.27 6.04 -3.51
N PRO A 235 -6.01 5.59 -3.29
CA PRO A 235 -5.75 4.45 -2.44
C PRO A 235 -6.03 4.80 -0.97
N PRO A 236 -6.76 3.97 -0.19
CA PRO A 236 -6.93 4.15 1.27
C PRO A 236 -5.59 4.14 2.03
N LEU A 237 -5.55 4.65 3.26
CA LEU A 237 -4.31 4.76 4.07
C LEU A 237 -3.62 3.40 4.26
N GLN A 238 -4.42 2.34 4.35
CA GLN A 238 -3.97 0.95 4.48
C GLN A 238 -3.81 0.26 3.11
N ALA A 239 -3.82 1.01 2.01
CA ALA A 239 -3.71 0.45 0.66
C ALA A 239 -2.33 -0.13 0.36
N CYS A 240 -1.29 0.51 0.88
CA CYS A 240 0.08 0.21 0.48
C CYS A 240 0.90 -0.23 1.70
N PRO A 241 1.36 -1.51 1.75
CA PRO A 241 2.21 -2.01 2.83
C PRO A 241 3.49 -1.18 3.03
N ILE A 242 4.06 -0.65 1.95
CA ILE A 242 5.26 0.21 1.99
C ILE A 242 4.95 1.50 2.75
N ALA A 243 3.84 2.16 2.43
CA ALA A 243 3.43 3.39 3.12
C ALA A 243 3.17 3.13 4.61
N TYR A 244 2.48 2.03 4.93
CA TYR A 244 2.24 1.63 6.32
C TYR A 244 3.55 1.42 7.11
N LYS A 245 4.54 0.77 6.49
CA LYS A 245 5.86 0.59 7.08
C LYS A 245 6.59 1.91 7.33
N LEU A 246 6.46 2.88 6.43
CA LEU A 246 7.07 4.21 6.58
C LEU A 246 6.39 5.04 7.68
N MET A 247 5.06 5.01 7.75
CA MET A 247 4.29 5.70 8.79
C MET A 247 4.51 5.15 10.20
N GLY A 248 4.79 3.84 10.31
CA GLY A 248 5.02 3.17 11.60
C GLY A 248 6.38 3.44 12.24
N LEU A 249 7.29 4.17 11.58
CA LEU A 249 8.61 4.46 12.12
C LEU A 249 8.56 5.63 13.08
N LYS A 250 9.16 5.44 14.26
CA LYS A 250 9.37 6.52 15.21
C LYS A 250 10.40 7.47 14.64
N LEU A 251 10.12 8.76 14.76
CA LEU A 251 11.07 9.81 14.39
C LEU A 251 12.19 9.86 15.43
N GLU A 252 13.43 9.82 14.97
CA GLU A 252 14.62 9.87 15.81
C GLU A 252 15.57 10.97 15.36
N TYR A 253 16.19 11.60 16.36
CA TYR A 253 17.23 12.60 16.22
C TYR A 253 18.49 12.06 16.89
N GLY A 254 19.66 12.29 16.29
CA GLY A 254 20.93 11.87 16.89
C GLY A 254 21.17 12.57 18.22
N ASP A 255 21.91 11.92 19.12
CA ASP A 255 22.19 12.45 20.47
C ASP A 255 22.83 13.83 20.43
N HIS A 256 23.76 14.06 19.52
CA HIS A 256 24.38 15.37 19.30
C HIS A 256 23.36 16.47 18.93
N ILE A 257 22.31 16.16 18.15
CA ILE A 257 21.23 17.12 17.84
C ILE A 257 20.42 17.42 19.10
N ASN A 258 20.12 16.40 19.90
CA ASN A 258 19.38 16.59 21.16
C ASN A 258 20.17 17.47 22.15
N GLU A 259 21.49 17.26 22.25
CA GLU A 259 22.39 18.09 23.05
C GLU A 259 22.43 19.53 22.53
N MET A 260 22.69 19.73 21.24
CA MET A 260 22.72 21.06 20.61
C MET A 260 21.41 21.83 20.84
N VAL A 261 20.27 21.18 20.67
CA VAL A 261 18.95 21.79 20.90
C VAL A 261 18.75 22.11 22.38
N SER A 262 19.13 21.21 23.28
CA SER A 262 19.03 21.42 24.73
C SER A 262 19.84 22.64 25.18
N GLU A 263 21.08 22.79 24.72
CA GLU A 263 21.93 23.95 25.00
C GLU A 263 21.35 25.23 24.41
N SER A 264 20.93 25.18 23.15
CA SER A 264 20.36 26.35 22.45
C SER A 264 19.06 26.83 23.09
N LYS A 265 18.18 25.91 23.53
CA LYS A 265 16.93 26.26 24.22
C LYS A 265 17.15 26.87 25.60
N LYS A 266 18.25 26.56 26.29
CA LYS A 266 18.63 27.24 27.55
C LYS A 266 19.01 28.70 27.31
N LEU A 267 19.64 28.99 26.17
CA LEU A 267 20.11 30.33 25.82
C LEU A 267 19.00 31.19 25.18
N SER A 268 18.13 30.61 24.37
CA SER A 268 17.16 31.36 23.55
C SER A 268 15.80 30.66 23.42
N PRO A 269 15.07 30.43 24.52
CA PRO A 269 13.81 29.71 24.48
C PRO A 269 12.76 30.43 23.62
N ILE A 270 12.06 29.68 22.76
CA ILE A 270 10.91 30.21 22.01
C ILE A 270 9.72 30.31 22.96
N LYS A 271 9.15 31.51 23.07
CA LYS A 271 7.87 31.77 23.75
C LYS A 271 6.99 32.63 22.88
N ILE A 272 5.72 32.26 22.79
CA ILE A 272 4.72 33.01 22.00
C ILE A 272 4.69 34.46 22.49
N GLY A 273 4.78 35.40 21.55
CA GLY A 273 4.77 36.83 21.81
C GLY A 273 6.11 37.44 22.24
N GLN A 274 7.19 36.65 22.34
CA GLN A 274 8.54 37.16 22.57
C GLN A 274 9.30 37.35 21.27
N SER A 275 10.19 38.36 21.25
CA SER A 275 11.14 38.56 20.16
C SER A 275 12.06 37.35 20.00
N PHE A 276 12.30 36.94 18.76
CA PHE A 276 13.14 35.80 18.44
C PHE A 276 14.12 36.14 17.31
N ASP A 277 15.38 35.76 17.47
CA ASP A 277 16.41 35.97 16.44
C ASP A 277 16.33 34.87 15.37
N ALA A 278 15.48 35.10 14.38
CA ALA A 278 15.30 34.18 13.26
C ALA A 278 16.57 34.00 12.41
N ILE A 279 17.46 35.00 12.34
CA ILE A 279 18.69 34.91 11.55
C ILE A 279 19.62 33.90 12.22
N SER A 280 19.90 34.07 13.52
CA SER A 280 20.74 33.13 14.26
C SER A 280 20.13 31.73 14.30
N PHE A 281 18.80 31.63 14.40
CA PHE A 281 18.10 30.34 14.40
C PHE A 281 18.19 29.57 13.08
N LEU A 282 18.06 30.27 11.96
CA LEU A 282 18.13 29.67 10.62
C LEU A 282 19.56 29.54 10.12
N SER A 283 20.56 30.11 10.80
CA SER A 283 21.96 30.02 10.40
C SER A 283 22.50 28.61 10.68
N GLY A 284 23.15 28.02 9.69
CA GLY A 284 23.85 26.75 9.84
C GLY A 284 25.22 26.95 10.51
N LYS A 285 25.90 25.84 10.83
CA LYS A 285 27.33 25.89 11.18
C LYS A 285 28.17 26.16 9.92
N ASP A 286 29.23 26.95 10.06
CA ASP A 286 30.25 27.21 9.03
C ASP A 286 29.68 27.75 7.69
N ASP A 287 30.09 27.18 6.54
CA ASP A 287 29.71 27.57 5.16
C ASP A 287 28.23 27.33 4.82
N MET A 288 27.41 26.90 5.79
CA MET A 288 26.00 26.53 5.59
C MET A 288 25.01 27.69 5.84
N ASN A 289 25.48 28.93 5.80
CA ASN A 289 24.68 30.14 6.01
C ASN A 289 23.88 30.57 4.77
N TYR A 290 23.23 29.60 4.13
CA TYR A 290 22.36 29.84 2.98
C TYR A 290 21.16 28.89 2.95
N LEU A 291 20.09 29.35 2.31
CA LEU A 291 18.89 28.59 1.95
C LEU A 291 18.78 28.53 0.42
N PHE A 292 17.85 27.74 -0.10
CA PHE A 292 17.52 27.74 -1.53
C PHE A 292 16.13 28.29 -1.79
N ARG A 293 15.96 28.99 -2.91
CA ARG A 293 14.61 29.19 -3.48
C ARG A 293 14.09 27.86 -4.02
N ASN A 294 12.81 27.62 -3.81
CA ASN A 294 12.15 26.37 -4.22
C ASN A 294 11.89 26.29 -5.75
N ASP A 295 12.24 27.31 -6.51
CA ASP A 295 12.12 27.31 -7.97
C ASP A 295 13.18 26.46 -8.70
N GLY A 296 14.19 25.96 -7.98
CA GLY A 296 15.30 25.18 -8.52
C GLY A 296 16.22 25.95 -9.47
N LYS A 297 16.08 27.28 -9.57
CA LYS A 297 16.75 28.14 -10.56
C LYS A 297 17.50 29.30 -9.92
N THR A 298 16.89 29.96 -8.95
CA THR A 298 17.34 31.26 -8.43
C THR A 298 18.46 31.11 -7.39
N GLY A 299 18.97 29.89 -7.20
CA GLY A 299 20.23 29.62 -6.51
C GLY A 299 20.19 29.85 -5.00
N ARG A 300 21.39 29.93 -4.41
CA ARG A 300 21.63 30.14 -2.97
C ARG A 300 21.15 31.53 -2.53
N VAL A 301 20.47 31.59 -1.39
CA VAL A 301 20.07 32.83 -0.71
C VAL A 301 20.80 32.90 0.62
N GLU A 302 21.66 33.89 0.81
CA GLU A 302 22.39 34.08 2.06
C GLU A 302 21.44 34.44 3.21
N ILE A 303 21.74 33.87 4.38
CA ILE A 303 20.99 34.14 5.60
C ILE A 303 21.56 35.40 6.23
N GLY A 304 20.78 36.47 6.22
CA GLY A 304 21.23 37.75 6.75
C GLY A 304 20.14 38.81 6.78
N LYS A 305 20.53 40.00 7.26
CA LYS A 305 19.61 41.14 7.43
C LYS A 305 18.91 41.53 6.14
N GLN A 306 19.59 41.45 5.00
CA GLN A 306 18.97 41.80 3.71
C GLN A 306 17.82 40.86 3.34
N THR A 307 17.91 39.59 3.72
CA THR A 307 16.89 38.58 3.42
C THR A 307 15.68 38.70 4.36
N PHE A 308 15.93 38.98 5.65
CA PHE A 308 14.94 38.80 6.71
C PHE A 308 14.53 40.06 7.48
N SER A 309 15.29 41.17 7.39
CA SER A 309 14.98 42.38 8.17
C SER A 309 13.67 43.01 7.69
N GLY A 310 12.78 43.32 8.65
CA GLY A 310 11.49 43.93 8.39
C GLY A 310 10.45 43.00 7.77
N LYS A 311 10.72 41.69 7.68
CA LYS A 311 9.78 40.69 7.15
C LYS A 311 9.16 39.83 8.25
N TYR A 312 7.95 39.35 7.98
CA TYR A 312 7.33 38.24 8.69
C TYR A 312 7.92 36.93 8.19
N ILE A 313 8.42 36.10 9.10
CA ILE A 313 9.13 34.86 8.76
C ILE A 313 8.35 33.68 9.29
N LEU A 314 7.85 32.86 8.37
CA LEU A 314 7.10 31.66 8.69
C LEU A 314 8.01 30.44 8.54
N VAL A 315 8.41 29.82 9.65
CA VAL A 315 9.20 28.58 9.61
C VAL A 315 8.28 27.38 9.78
N CYS A 316 8.27 26.48 8.79
CA CYS A 316 7.41 25.31 8.75
C CYS A 316 8.21 24.04 8.60
N CYS A 317 7.96 23.09 9.49
CA CYS A 317 8.67 21.82 9.54
C CYS A 317 7.74 20.65 9.27
N PHE A 318 8.20 19.72 8.44
CA PHE A 318 7.44 18.54 8.04
C PHE A 318 8.27 17.27 8.19
N HIS A 319 7.63 16.20 8.66
CA HIS A 319 8.21 14.86 8.65
C HIS A 319 7.86 14.21 7.31
N LEU A 320 8.88 13.80 6.56
CA LEU A 320 8.71 13.21 5.24
C LEU A 320 8.91 11.70 5.27
N PRO A 321 8.18 10.93 4.42
CA PRO A 321 7.17 11.41 3.47
C PRO A 321 5.85 11.81 4.12
N VAL A 322 5.16 12.79 3.55
CA VAL A 322 3.78 13.13 3.91
C VAL A 322 2.83 12.38 2.99
N PHE A 323 1.91 11.62 3.56
CA PHE A 323 0.92 10.87 2.79
C PHE A 323 -0.38 11.66 2.65
N ARG A 324 -0.99 11.65 1.46
CA ARG A 324 -2.20 12.44 1.11
C ARG A 324 -3.36 12.28 2.08
N GLN A 325 -3.47 11.11 2.69
CA GLN A 325 -4.56 10.76 3.60
C GLN A 325 -4.31 11.25 5.03
N GLU A 326 -3.08 11.63 5.36
CA GLU A 326 -2.75 12.15 6.67
C GLU A 326 -3.35 13.54 6.86
N PHE A 327 -3.69 13.83 8.11
CA PHE A 327 -4.12 15.17 8.50
C PHE A 327 -3.07 16.23 8.18
N ASN A 328 -1.78 15.87 8.26
CA ASN A 328 -0.66 16.74 7.91
C ASN A 328 -0.66 17.15 6.43
N ALA A 329 -1.09 16.27 5.50
CA ALA A 329 -1.19 16.63 4.08
C ALA A 329 -2.21 17.74 3.83
N ARG A 330 -3.36 17.71 4.54
CA ARG A 330 -4.38 18.76 4.45
C ARG A 330 -3.84 20.10 4.96
N ARG A 331 -3.10 20.08 6.07
CA ARG A 331 -2.44 21.28 6.61
C ARG A 331 -1.36 21.80 5.68
N ALA A 332 -0.50 20.92 5.13
CA ALA A 332 0.51 21.27 4.15
C ALA A 332 -0.12 21.93 2.91
N GLN A 333 -1.22 21.35 2.40
CA GLN A 333 -1.95 21.92 1.27
C GLN A 333 -2.54 23.30 1.57
N ALA A 334 -3.25 23.45 2.69
CA ALA A 334 -3.84 24.72 3.08
C ALA A 334 -2.78 25.81 3.28
N LEU A 335 -1.66 25.44 3.90
CA LEU A 335 -0.53 26.33 4.11
C LEU A 335 0.11 26.76 2.78
N ALA A 336 0.40 25.80 1.89
CA ALA A 336 0.98 26.10 0.59
C ALA A 336 0.08 27.06 -0.23
N THR A 337 -1.23 26.84 -0.22
CA THR A 337 -2.21 27.73 -0.87
C THR A 337 -2.19 29.13 -0.26
N ALA A 338 -2.32 29.24 1.07
CA ALA A 338 -2.34 30.53 1.75
C ALA A 338 -1.03 31.31 1.56
N CYS A 339 0.12 30.63 1.61
CA CYS A 339 1.42 31.28 1.38
C CYS A 339 1.59 31.73 -0.07
N SER A 340 1.05 30.99 -1.05
CA SER A 340 1.04 31.43 -2.45
C SER A 340 0.28 32.76 -2.64
N GLU A 341 -0.87 32.91 -1.97
CA GLU A 341 -1.65 34.15 -1.96
C GLU A 341 -0.92 35.29 -1.23
N LEU A 342 -0.24 35.00 -0.12
CA LEU A 342 0.57 35.97 0.61
C LEU A 342 1.73 36.49 -0.26
N TYR A 343 2.46 35.62 -0.95
CA TYR A 343 3.53 36.04 -1.87
C TYR A 343 3.03 36.92 -3.02
N SER A 344 1.75 36.78 -3.40
CA SER A 344 1.13 37.59 -4.45
C SER A 344 0.68 38.97 -3.96
N SER A 345 0.48 39.14 -2.65
CA SER A 345 -0.09 40.35 -2.05
C SER A 345 0.87 41.12 -1.15
N ARG A 346 1.97 40.51 -0.71
CA ARG A 346 2.92 41.07 0.26
C ARG A 346 4.36 40.83 -0.16
N SER A 347 5.19 41.86 -0.04
CA SER A 347 6.65 41.79 -0.24
C SER A 347 7.43 41.59 1.05
N ASP A 348 6.77 41.73 2.21
CA ASP A 348 7.37 41.66 3.55
C ASP A 348 7.13 40.30 4.23
N PHE A 349 6.93 39.24 3.45
CA PHE A 349 6.68 37.89 3.93
C PHE A 349 7.70 36.91 3.36
N GLU A 350 8.19 36.00 4.20
CA GLU A 350 9.08 34.92 3.78
C GLU A 350 8.72 33.61 4.51
N MET A 351 8.55 32.54 3.73
CA MET A 351 8.31 31.20 4.23
C MET A 351 9.58 30.37 4.12
N VAL A 352 9.96 29.68 5.19
CA VAL A 352 11.06 28.72 5.23
C VAL A 352 10.51 27.33 5.50
N VAL A 353 10.66 26.42 4.53
CA VAL A 353 10.23 25.03 4.65
C VAL A 353 11.41 24.14 5.00
N VAL A 354 11.23 23.33 6.05
CA VAL A 354 12.24 22.42 6.56
C VAL A 354 11.66 21.01 6.61
N ALA A 355 12.39 20.05 6.06
CA ALA A 355 11.94 18.67 5.99
C ALA A 355 12.84 17.76 6.82
N LYS A 356 12.28 17.10 7.83
CA LYS A 356 12.91 15.98 8.54
C LYS A 356 12.61 14.70 7.78
N MET A 357 13.66 14.05 7.27
CA MET A 357 13.52 12.82 6.49
C MET A 357 13.36 11.60 7.41
N ASN A 358 12.43 10.72 7.06
CA ASN A 358 12.38 9.36 7.57
C ASN A 358 13.63 8.60 7.12
N GLN A 359 14.26 7.85 8.03
CA GLN A 359 15.51 7.12 7.77
C GLN A 359 15.39 6.13 6.61
N LEU A 360 14.23 5.49 6.44
CA LEU A 360 13.98 4.56 5.33
C LEU A 360 13.65 5.25 4.01
N ALA A 361 13.29 6.54 4.02
CA ALA A 361 12.93 7.30 2.83
C ALA A 361 13.80 8.56 2.67
N ASN A 362 15.03 8.52 3.17
CA ASN A 362 15.98 9.63 3.11
C ASN A 362 16.67 9.71 1.73
N HIS A 363 15.87 9.96 0.70
CA HIS A 363 16.34 10.17 -0.67
C HIS A 363 15.83 11.51 -1.20
N GLU A 364 16.65 12.18 -2.00
CA GLU A 364 16.36 13.51 -2.55
C GLU A 364 15.05 13.53 -3.35
N VAL A 365 14.71 12.46 -4.06
CA VAL A 365 13.44 12.35 -4.80
C VAL A 365 12.19 12.54 -3.93
N PHE A 366 12.20 12.10 -2.66
CA PHE A 366 11.08 12.32 -1.74
C PHE A 366 11.03 13.76 -1.26
N PHE A 367 12.20 14.36 -1.03
CA PHE A 367 12.34 15.75 -0.66
C PHE A 367 11.83 16.65 -1.79
N ASP A 368 12.32 16.47 -3.02
CA ASP A 368 11.93 17.25 -4.19
C ASP A 368 10.44 17.09 -4.50
N HIS A 369 9.91 15.87 -4.42
CA HIS A 369 8.49 15.62 -4.59
C HIS A 369 7.66 16.45 -3.59
N PHE A 370 8.00 16.38 -2.31
CA PHE A 370 7.31 17.14 -1.28
C PHE A 370 7.41 18.67 -1.51
N MET A 371 8.61 19.14 -1.83
CA MET A 371 8.87 20.56 -2.06
C MET A 371 8.13 21.11 -3.29
N SER A 372 7.85 20.27 -4.29
CA SER A 372 7.03 20.65 -5.45
C SER A 372 5.60 21.11 -5.10
N GLY A 373 5.15 20.85 -3.86
CA GLY A 373 3.84 21.27 -3.35
C GLY A 373 3.80 22.71 -2.85
N PHE A 374 4.96 23.33 -2.63
CA PHE A 374 5.08 24.69 -2.10
C PHE A 374 5.37 25.74 -3.19
N PRO A 375 5.07 27.02 -2.93
CA PRO A 375 5.36 28.11 -3.87
C PRO A 375 6.84 28.12 -4.29
N PRO A 376 7.18 28.38 -5.57
CA PRO A 376 8.58 28.48 -6.02
C PRO A 376 9.37 29.56 -5.28
N SER A 377 8.68 30.59 -4.81
CA SER A 377 9.27 31.71 -4.07
C SER A 377 9.67 31.35 -2.64
N CYS A 378 9.22 30.22 -2.05
CA CYS A 378 9.61 29.92 -0.67
C CYS A 378 11.09 29.55 -0.54
N LEU A 379 11.63 29.73 0.66
CA LEU A 379 12.96 29.28 1.03
C LEU A 379 12.90 27.86 1.57
N VAL A 380 13.91 27.06 1.28
CA VAL A 380 14.05 25.69 1.78
C VAL A 380 15.43 25.48 2.36
N VAL A 381 15.51 24.73 3.46
CA VAL A 381 16.80 24.21 3.92
C VAL A 381 17.20 23.05 3.00
N PRO A 382 18.39 23.08 2.36
CA PRO A 382 18.77 22.10 1.33
C PRO A 382 18.76 20.65 1.83
N PHE A 383 18.50 19.71 0.92
CA PHE A 383 18.51 18.28 1.23
C PHE A 383 19.85 17.82 1.84
N GLN A 384 20.96 18.34 1.34
CA GLN A 384 22.31 18.01 1.77
C GLN A 384 22.61 18.46 3.21
N HIS A 385 21.83 19.39 3.77
CA HIS A 385 22.06 19.97 5.10
C HIS A 385 21.23 19.24 6.17
N SER A 386 21.34 17.91 6.26
CA SER A 386 20.50 17.08 7.14
C SER A 386 20.59 17.47 8.62
N GLU A 387 21.78 17.73 9.15
CA GLU A 387 21.94 18.12 10.57
C GLU A 387 21.23 19.44 10.87
N HIS A 388 21.30 20.40 9.96
CA HIS A 388 20.64 21.69 10.12
C HIS A 388 19.11 21.56 10.07
N ARG A 389 18.59 20.73 9.14
CA ARG A 389 17.15 20.39 9.09
C ARG A 389 16.69 19.73 10.39
N ASP A 390 17.46 18.76 10.88
CA ASP A 390 17.19 18.01 12.09
C ASP A 390 17.21 18.93 13.32
N PHE A 391 18.20 19.82 13.42
CA PHE A 391 18.29 20.82 14.48
C PHE A 391 17.06 21.71 14.49
N ILE A 392 16.69 22.34 13.38
CA ILE A 392 15.51 23.23 13.30
C ILE A 392 14.24 22.47 13.68
N CYS A 393 14.01 21.27 13.12
CA CYS A 393 12.82 20.48 13.41
C CYS A 393 12.75 20.05 14.88
N LYS A 394 13.89 19.65 15.49
CA LYS A 394 13.94 19.27 16.90
C LYS A 394 13.83 20.49 17.83
N TYR A 395 14.38 21.62 17.43
CA TYR A 395 14.29 22.86 18.18
C TYR A 395 12.84 23.32 18.33
N LEU A 396 12.05 23.21 17.26
CA LEU A 396 10.62 23.50 17.27
C LEU A 396 9.77 22.41 17.97
N ASP A 397 10.39 21.28 18.36
CA ASP A 397 9.83 20.15 19.13
C ASP A 397 8.41 19.77 18.72
N LEU A 398 8.30 19.36 17.48
CA LEU A 398 7.04 19.13 16.79
C LEU A 398 6.51 17.74 17.09
N GLU A 399 5.80 17.58 18.21
CA GLU A 399 4.98 16.37 18.39
C GLU A 399 3.81 16.38 17.39
N HIS A 400 3.28 17.53 16.98
CA HIS A 400 2.36 17.68 15.85
C HIS A 400 2.49 19.09 15.25
N LEU A 401 2.26 19.20 13.93
CA LEU A 401 2.40 20.42 13.12
C LEU A 401 1.93 21.69 13.85
N ASN A 402 2.87 22.50 14.33
CA ASN A 402 2.64 23.84 14.87
C ASN A 402 3.30 24.84 13.92
N VAL A 403 2.49 25.78 13.43
CA VAL A 403 2.93 26.90 12.61
C VAL A 403 3.38 28.00 13.57
N MET A 404 4.62 28.45 13.47
CA MET A 404 5.12 29.62 14.20
C MET A 404 5.06 30.83 13.27
N ILE A 405 4.24 31.82 13.63
CA ILE A 405 4.06 33.10 12.92
C ILE A 405 4.79 34.19 13.71
#